data_AF-A0A3D1E1F5-F1
#
_entry.id   AF-A0A3D1E1F5-F1
#
_cell.length_a   1.000
_cell.length_b   1.000
_cell.length_c   1.000
_cell.angle_alpha   90.00
_cell.angle_beta   90.00
_cell.angle_gamma   90.00
#
_symmetry.space_group_name_H-M   'P 1'
#
loop_
_entity.id
_entity.type
_entity.pdbx_description
1 polymer ?
#
loop_
_entity_poly.entity_id
_entity_poly.type
_entity_poly.pdbx_seq_one_letter_code
_entity_poly.pdbx_strand_id
1 'polypeptide(L)' 'MTALLEIRDLHASVGDKPILKGISLTINPGEVHAIMGPNGSGKSTMS' A
#
# COMPACT_ATOMS: atom_id res chain seq x y z
N MET A 1 -12.84 -16.74 6.83
CA MET A 1 -11.36 -16.78 6.73
C MET A 1 -10.87 -15.40 7.17
N THR A 2 -9.91 -15.33 8.09
CA THR A 2 -9.41 -14.05 8.63
C THR A 2 -8.25 -13.58 7.73
N ALA A 3 -8.29 -12.33 7.26
CA ALA A 3 -7.19 -11.75 6.51
C ALA A 3 -5.91 -11.70 7.37
N LEU A 4 -4.75 -11.91 6.76
CA LEU A 4 -3.46 -11.76 7.42
C LEU A 4 -3.09 -10.28 7.58
N LEU A 5 -3.33 -9.49 6.53
CA LEU A 5 -3.16 -8.04 6.53
C LEU A 5 -4.35 -7.40 5.82
N GLU A 6 -4.85 -6.31 6.41
CA GLU A 6 -5.85 -5.47 5.78
C GLU A 6 -5.45 -4.00 5.90
N ILE A 7 -5.31 -3.35 4.74
CA ILE A 7 -5.05 -1.93 4.58
C ILE A 7 -6.32 -1.31 4.02
N ARG A 8 -6.84 -0.28 4.69
CA ARG A 8 -8.06 0.45 4.28
C ARG A 8 -7.73 1.92 4.12
N ASP A 9 -7.94 2.44 2.92
CA ASP A 9 -7.79 3.86 2.56
C ASP A 9 -6.52 4.52 3.12
N LEU A 10 -5.36 3.92 2.87
CA LEU A 10 -4.08 4.43 3.34
C LEU A 10 -3.65 5.67 2.54
N HIS A 11 -3.44 6.77 3.26
CA HIS A 11 -2.84 8.01 2.75
C HIS A 11 -1.52 8.29 3.46
N ALA A 12 -0.57 8.87 2.73
CA ALA A 12 0.71 9.30 3.28
C ALA A 12 1.24 10.48 2.49
N SER A 13 1.87 11.44 3.18
CA SER A 13 2.40 12.68 2.59
C SER A 13 3.75 13.03 3.19
N VAL A 14 4.58 13.75 2.41
CA VAL A 14 5.80 14.39 2.89
C VAL A 14 5.62 15.89 2.72
N GLY A 15 5.44 16.60 3.83
CA GLY A 15 4.90 17.97 3.80
C GLY A 15 3.55 18.00 3.09
N ASP A 16 3.37 18.95 2.19
CA ASP A 16 2.13 19.11 1.41
C ASP A 16 2.04 18.18 0.19
N LYS A 17 3.05 17.33 -0.04
CA LYS A 17 3.08 16.43 -1.20
C LYS A 17 2.47 15.07 -0.85
N PRO A 18 1.30 14.70 -1.40
CA PRO A 18 0.74 13.36 -1.22
C PRO A 18 1.58 12.32 -1.96
N ILE A 19 1.97 11.26 -1.24
CA ILE A 19 2.73 10.11 -1.73
C ILE A 19 1.78 8.93 -1.99
N LEU A 20 0.95 8.57 -1.00
CA LEU A 20 -0.12 7.58 -1.14
C LEU A 20 -1.47 8.32 -1.09
N LYS A 21 -2.40 7.92 -1.96
CA LYS A 21 -3.64 8.64 -2.26
C LYS A 21 -4.89 7.79 -2.01
N GLY A 22 -4.89 6.98 -0.96
CA GLY A 22 -6.00 6.07 -0.65
C GLY A 22 -5.79 4.69 -1.24
N ILE A 23 -4.83 3.94 -0.68
CA ILE A 23 -4.58 2.55 -1.05
C ILE A 23 -5.38 1.63 -0.13
N SER A 24 -6.10 0.67 -0.72
CA SER A 24 -6.72 -0.44 0.01
C SER A 24 -6.20 -1.77 -0.53
N LEU A 25 -5.80 -2.66 0.37
CA LEU A 25 -5.21 -3.96 0.05
C LEU A 25 -5.57 -4.97 1.13
N THR A 26 -5.96 -6.17 0.72
CA THR A 26 -6.16 -7.31 1.63
C THR A 26 -5.20 -8.41 1.21
N ILE A 27 -4.48 -8.97 2.18
CA ILE A 27 -3.61 -10.13 1.97
C ILE A 27 -4.12 -11.25 2.85
N ASN A 28 -4.47 -12.38 2.23
CA ASN A 28 -4.86 -13.59 2.94
C ASN A 28 -3.64 -14.46 3.29
N PRO A 29 -3.74 -15.35 4.29
CA PRO A 29 -2.68 -16.29 4.59
C PRO A 29 -2.28 -17.13 3.37
N GLY A 30 -0.98 -17.18 3.06
CA GLY A 30 -0.42 -17.94 1.93
C GLY A 30 -0.36 -17.19 0.59
N GLU A 31 -0.89 -15.97 0.51
CA GLU A 31 -0.79 -15.15 -0.71
C GLU A 31 0.54 -14.36 -0.73
N VAL A 32 1.08 -14.18 -1.95
CA VAL A 32 2.23 -13.31 -2.21
C VAL A 32 1.78 -12.19 -3.15
N HIS A 33 1.92 -10.95 -2.69
CA HIS A 33 1.59 -9.77 -3.47
C HIS A 33 2.85 -9.03 -3.90
N ALA A 34 2.93 -8.67 -5.18
CA ALA A 34 4.00 -7.85 -5.73
C ALA A 34 3.57 -6.39 -5.83
N ILE A 35 4.45 -5.48 -5.41
CA ILE A 35 4.24 -4.03 -5.52
C ILE A 35 5.04 -3.55 -6.72
N MET A 36 4.36 -3.06 -7.76
CA MET A 36 4.98 -2.63 -9.02
C MET A 36 4.61 -1.19 -9.39
N GLY A 37 5.48 -0.53 -10.15
CA GLY A 37 5.26 0.83 -10.65
C GLY A 37 6.54 1.66 -10.84
N PRO A 38 6.47 2.81 -11.53
CA PRO A 38 7.62 3.67 -11.82
C PRO A 38 8.33 4.23 -10.57
N ASN A 39 9.54 4.77 -10.73
CA ASN A 39 10.24 5.46 -9.65
C ASN A 39 9.42 6.66 -9.14
N GLY A 40 9.35 6.82 -7.82
CA GLY A 40 8.57 7.88 -7.18
C GLY A 40 7.07 7.59 -7.02
N SER A 41 6.56 6.42 -7.42
CA SER A 41 5.14 6.07 -7.30
C SER A 41 4.67 5.69 -5.89
N GLY A 42 5.50 5.86 -4.86
CA GLY A 42 5.14 5.56 -3.46
C GLY A 42 5.34 4.10 -3.02
N LYS A 43 5.94 3.23 -3.85
CA LYS A 43 6.13 1.80 -3.51
C LYS A 43 6.87 1.57 -2.20
N SER A 44 8.04 2.18 -2.03
CA SER A 44 8.83 2.07 -0.79
C SER A 44 8.19 2.76 0.42
N THR A 45 7.22 3.63 0.18
CA THR A 45 6.40 4.23 1.26
C THR A 45 5.28 3.27 1.69
N MET A 46 4.89 2.33 0.83
CA MET A 46 3.86 1.33 1.10
C MET A 46 4.41 0.02 1.68
N SER A 47 5.63 -0.38 1.29
CA SER A 47 6.28 -1.65 1.70
C SER A 47 6.93 -1.60 3.08
#